data_AF-A0A353H7G3-F1
#
_entry.id   AF-A0A353H7G3-F1
#
_cell.length_a   1.000
_cell.length_b   1.000
_cell.length_c   1.000
_cell.angle_alpha   90.00
_cell.angle_beta   90.00
_cell.angle_gamma   90.00
#
_symmetry.space_group_name_H-M   'P 1'
#
loop_
_entity.id
_entity.type
_entity.pdbx_description
1 polymer ?
#
loop_
_entity_poly.entity_id
_entity_poly.type
_entity_poly.pdbx_seq_one_letter_code
_entity_poly.pdbx_strand_id
1 'polypeptide(L)'
;FLILDNLKVHHSYIVRDWLEEHKAQIEAFFLPSYSPELNPDEYLNCDLKGGVHSGTPARTRDQLKKKAISHLRKLQKMPKRVMKYFKHPKIAYAA
;
A
#
# COMPACT_ATOMS: atom_id res chain seq x y z
N PHE A 1 -8.46 10.81 5.38
CA PHE A 1 -8.58 10.47 3.95
C PHE A 1 -8.09 9.06 3.68
N LEU A 2 -8.72 8.35 2.75
CA LEU A 2 -8.25 7.10 2.15
C LEU A 2 -7.63 7.41 0.78
N ILE A 3 -6.33 7.19 0.62
CA ILE A 3 -5.62 7.44 -0.63
C ILE A 3 -5.73 6.19 -1.51
N LEU A 4 -6.20 6.35 -2.75
CA LEU A 4 -6.41 5.27 -3.70
C LEU A 4 -5.66 5.55 -5.00
N ASP A 5 -5.14 4.49 -5.63
CA ASP A 5 -4.67 4.58 -7.00
C ASP A 5 -5.85 4.71 -7.98
N ASN A 6 -5.55 4.81 -9.27
CA ASN A 6 -6.58 5.02 -10.29
C ASN A 6 -7.09 3.71 -10.94
N LEU A 7 -7.02 2.57 -10.24
CA LEU A 7 -7.50 1.30 -10.77
C LEU A 7 -9.02 1.34 -10.99
N LYS A 8 -9.48 0.81 -12.14
CA LYS A 8 -10.90 0.83 -12.54
C LYS A 8 -11.87 0.27 -11.50
N VAL A 9 -11.43 -0.69 -10.68
CA VAL A 9 -12.25 -1.29 -9.62
C VAL A 9 -12.66 -0.27 -8.55
N HIS A 10 -11.79 0.70 -8.23
CA HIS A 10 -12.08 1.76 -7.27
C HIS A 10 -13.13 2.75 -7.77
N HIS A 11 -13.36 2.79 -9.10
CA HIS A 11 -14.37 3.62 -9.77
C HIS A 11 -15.64 2.85 -10.13
N SER A 12 -15.73 1.58 -9.76
CA SER A 12 -16.94 0.80 -9.99
C SER A 12 -18.12 1.41 -9.24
N TYR A 13 -19.33 1.31 -9.82
CA TYR A 13 -20.54 1.83 -9.18
C TYR A 13 -20.72 1.26 -7.76
N ILE A 14 -20.39 -0.01 -7.54
CA ILE A 14 -20.47 -0.67 -6.23
C ILE A 14 -19.59 0.06 -5.19
N VAL A 15 -18.33 0.38 -5.54
CA VAL A 15 -17.42 1.06 -4.61
C VAL A 15 -17.84 2.51 -4.41
N ARG A 16 -18.23 3.21 -5.49
CA ARG A 16 -18.67 4.61 -5.44
C ARG A 16 -19.91 4.77 -4.57
N ASP A 17 -20.92 3.96 -4.79
CA ASP A 17 -22.21 4.06 -4.09
C ASP A 17 -22.00 3.73 -2.60
N TRP A 18 -21.15 2.74 -2.28
CA TRP A 18 -20.78 2.45 -0.90
C TRP A 18 -20.01 3.60 -0.23
N LEU A 19 -19.07 4.25 -0.93
CA LEU A 19 -18.34 5.41 -0.40
C LEU A 19 -19.28 6.60 -0.15
N GLU A 20 -20.28 6.82 -0.99
CA GLU A 20 -21.26 7.90 -0.80
C GLU A 20 -22.11 7.68 0.46
N GLU A 21 -22.57 6.45 0.71
CA GLU A 21 -23.27 6.08 1.94
C GLU A 21 -22.39 6.30 3.19
N HIS A 22 -21.07 6.20 3.05
CA HIS A 22 -20.10 6.28 4.13
C HIS A 22 -19.27 7.57 4.12
N LYS A 23 -19.68 8.61 3.38
CA LYS A 23 -18.89 9.84 3.22
C LYS A 23 -18.57 10.58 4.52
N ALA A 24 -19.41 10.41 5.54
CA ALA A 24 -19.18 10.99 6.87
C ALA A 24 -18.04 10.28 7.63
N GLN A 25 -17.67 9.06 7.21
CA GLN A 25 -16.65 8.22 7.85
C GLN A 25 -15.39 8.14 7.00
N ILE A 26 -15.53 8.16 5.68
CA ILE A 26 -14.45 7.93 4.72
C ILE A 26 -14.45 9.01 3.67
N GLU A 27 -13.36 9.78 3.66
CA GLU A 27 -13.08 10.74 2.60
C GLU A 27 -12.03 10.14 1.66
N ALA A 28 -12.39 9.86 0.41
CA ALA A 28 -11.49 9.23 -0.56
C ALA A 28 -10.70 10.27 -1.37
N PHE A 29 -9.41 9.99 -1.60
CA PHE A 29 -8.53 10.80 -2.43
C PHE A 29 -7.91 9.92 -3.52
N PHE A 30 -8.23 10.20 -4.78
CA PHE A 30 -7.73 9.46 -5.93
C PHE A 30 -6.47 10.10 -6.49
N LEU A 31 -5.42 9.29 -6.70
CA LEU A 31 -4.19 9.74 -7.32
C LEU A 31 -4.37 9.94 -8.83
N PRO A 32 -3.59 10.86 -9.45
CA PRO A 32 -3.55 10.98 -10.89
C PRO A 32 -3.17 9.67 -11.56
N SER A 33 -3.71 9.43 -12.77
CA SER A 33 -3.35 8.27 -13.58
C SER A 33 -1.84 8.17 -13.78
N TYR A 34 -1.33 6.94 -13.80
CA TYR A 34 0.08 6.63 -14.08
C TYR A 34 1.09 7.35 -13.17
N SER A 35 0.72 7.65 -11.92
CA SER A 35 1.59 8.33 -10.95
C SER A 35 1.99 7.43 -9.76
N PRO A 36 2.67 6.28 -9.98
CA PRO A 36 3.04 5.35 -8.91
C PRO A 36 4.00 5.99 -7.87
N GLU A 37 4.78 6.99 -8.26
CA GLU A 37 5.69 7.71 -7.38
C GLU A 37 4.99 8.55 -6.31
N LEU A 38 3.69 8.81 -6.49
CA LEU A 38 2.85 9.47 -5.50
C LEU A 38 2.22 8.46 -4.55
N ASN A 39 2.16 7.17 -4.88
CA ASN A 39 1.52 6.17 -4.04
C ASN A 39 2.42 5.76 -2.86
N PRO A 40 2.05 6.01 -1.59
CA PRO A 40 2.83 5.58 -0.44
C PRO A 40 3.01 4.05 -0.36
N ASP A 41 2.05 3.29 -0.87
CA ASP A 41 2.10 1.82 -0.87
C ASP A 41 3.24 1.28 -1.73
N GLU A 42 3.73 2.03 -2.72
CA GLU A 42 4.89 1.60 -3.51
C GLU A 42 6.17 1.50 -2.65
N TYR A 43 6.29 2.29 -1.59
CA TYR A 43 7.42 2.18 -0.66
C TYR A 43 7.32 0.90 0.19
N LEU A 44 6.12 0.59 0.67
CA LEU A 44 5.84 -0.68 1.34
C LEU A 44 6.08 -1.86 0.41
N ASN A 45 5.62 -1.78 -0.83
CA ASN A 45 5.78 -2.82 -1.85
C ASN A 45 7.26 -3.04 -2.19
N CYS A 46 8.05 -1.97 -2.32
CA CYS A 46 9.49 -2.07 -2.51
C CYS A 46 10.16 -2.80 -1.35
N ASP A 47 9.83 -2.44 -0.10
CA ASP A 47 10.38 -3.12 1.07
C ASP A 47 9.95 -4.60 1.12
N LEU A 48 8.67 -4.88 0.85
CA LEU A 48 8.13 -6.23 0.82
C LEU A 48 8.81 -7.09 -0.24
N LYS A 49 8.96 -6.58 -1.47
CA LYS A 49 9.67 -7.26 -2.56
C LYS A 49 11.12 -7.53 -2.15
N GLY A 50 11.81 -6.56 -1.54
CA GLY A 50 13.17 -6.76 -1.04
C GLY A 50 13.25 -7.84 0.04
N GLY A 51 12.32 -7.82 1.01
CA GLY A 51 12.25 -8.81 2.08
C GLY A 51 11.93 -10.22 1.60
N VAL A 52 10.96 -10.35 0.69
CA VAL A 52 10.54 -11.64 0.14
C VAL A 52 11.64 -12.30 -0.70
N HIS A 53 12.36 -11.51 -1.50
CA HIS A 53 13.49 -12.00 -2.30
C HIS A 53 14.78 -12.18 -1.49
N SER A 54 14.84 -11.73 -0.24
CA SER A 54 15.99 -11.98 0.62
C SER A 54 16.10 -13.46 1.03
N GLY A 55 17.35 -13.94 1.16
CA GLY A 55 17.65 -15.31 1.56
C GLY A 55 17.17 -16.36 0.56
N THR A 56 16.80 -17.54 1.06
CA THR A 56 16.40 -18.68 0.21
C THR A 56 15.14 -18.37 -0.61
N PRO A 57 15.16 -18.48 -1.94
CA PRO A 57 13.99 -18.20 -2.78
C PRO A 57 12.79 -19.10 -2.43
N ALA A 58 11.59 -18.53 -2.42
CA ALA A 58 10.36 -19.31 -2.31
C ALA A 58 10.15 -20.10 -3.62
N ARG A 59 9.86 -21.40 -3.50
CA ARG A 59 9.60 -22.30 -4.64
C ARG A 59 8.13 -22.68 -4.76
N THR A 60 7.31 -22.34 -3.77
CA THR A 60 5.87 -22.60 -3.77
C THR A 60 5.08 -21.36 -3.36
N ARG A 61 3.80 -21.32 -3.73
CA ARG A 61 2.88 -20.24 -3.34
C ARG A 61 2.78 -20.09 -1.82
N ASP A 62 2.76 -21.20 -1.09
CA ASP A 62 2.63 -21.16 0.38
C ASP A 62 3.89 -20.64 1.05
N GLN A 63 5.07 -20.99 0.52
CA GLN A 63 6.34 -20.41 0.97
C GLN A 63 6.38 -18.90 0.70
N LEU A 64 5.95 -18.47 -0.49
CA LEU A 64 5.87 -17.06 -0.85
C LEU A 64 4.94 -16.28 0.09
N LYS A 65 3.73 -16.83 0.32
CA LYS A 65 2.75 -16.27 1.26
C LYS A 65 3.32 -16.16 2.67
N LYS A 66 3.99 -17.21 3.17
CA LYS A 66 4.61 -17.21 4.50
C LYS A 66 5.71 -16.14 4.61
N LYS A 67 6.56 -15.99 3.59
CA LYS A 67 7.60 -14.94 3.55
C LYS A 67 6.99 -13.54 3.55
N ALA A 68 5.98 -13.30 2.71
CA ALA A 68 5.30 -12.01 2.65
C ALA A 68 4.65 -11.64 3.99
N ILE A 69 3.87 -12.55 4.59
CA ILE A 69 3.23 -12.34 5.90
C ILE A 69 4.27 -12.09 7.00
N SER A 70 5.35 -12.87 7.02
CA SER A 70 6.43 -12.69 8.01
C SER A 70 7.05 -11.30 7.91
N HIS A 71 7.34 -10.83 6.68
CA HIS A 71 7.90 -9.51 6.44
C HIS A 71 6.93 -8.38 6.84
N LEU A 72 5.66 -8.49 6.47
CA LEU A 72 4.64 -7.52 6.87
C LEU A 72 4.48 -7.45 8.40
N ARG A 73 4.45 -8.59 9.10
CA ARG A 73 4.42 -8.64 10.57
C ARG A 73 5.67 -8.03 11.21
N LYS A 74 6.84 -8.18 10.57
CA LYS A 74 8.07 -7.50 11.01
C LYS A 74 7.93 -5.98 10.86
N LEU A 75 7.42 -5.49 9.72
CA LEU A 75 7.22 -4.06 9.49
C LEU A 75 6.22 -3.44 10.47
N GLN A 76 5.14 -4.15 10.80
CA GLN A 76 4.18 -3.73 11.84
C GLN A 76 4.85 -3.49 13.21
N LYS A 77 5.91 -4.24 13.54
CA LYS A 77 6.69 -4.07 14.78
C LYS A 77 7.77 -2.98 14.68
N MET A 78 7.91 -2.33 13.53
CA MET A 78 8.93 -1.33 13.25
C MET A 78 8.31 0.01 12.79
N PRO A 79 7.49 0.68 13.62
CA PRO A 79 6.77 1.89 13.21
C PRO A 79 7.71 3.00 12.72
N LYS A 80 8.90 3.14 13.32
CA LYS A 80 9.92 4.11 12.87
C LYS A 80 10.37 3.90 11.43
N ARG A 81 10.37 2.65 10.95
CA ARG A 81 10.70 2.32 9.57
C ARG A 81 9.58 2.73 8.62
N VAL A 82 8.32 2.44 8.99
CA VAL A 82 7.14 2.84 8.21
C VAL A 82 7.02 4.35 8.12
N MET A 83 7.18 5.06 9.25
CA MET A 83 7.18 6.53 9.27
C MET A 83 8.29 7.14 8.39
N LYS A 84 9.39 6.41 8.14
CA LYS A 84 10.46 6.91 7.27
C LYS A 84 10.02 6.99 5.80
N TYR A 85 9.06 6.17 5.35
CA TYR A 85 8.58 6.20 3.96
C TYR A 85 8.05 7.60 3.61
N PHE A 86 7.22 8.16 4.50
CA PHE A 86 6.60 9.47 4.36
C PHE A 86 7.57 10.67 4.40
N LYS A 87 8.87 10.44 4.64
CA LYS A 87 9.90 11.49 4.51
C LYS A 87 10.31 11.76 3.07
N HIS A 88 9.90 10.91 2.12
CA HIS A 88 10.24 11.12 0.72
C HIS A 88 9.41 12.27 0.14
N PRO A 89 10.02 13.26 -0.56
CA PRO A 89 9.32 14.48 -1.00
C PRO A 89 8.03 14.23 -1.80
N LYS A 90 8.02 13.18 -2.63
CA LYS A 90 6.88 12.83 -3.47
C LYS A 90 5.65 12.29 -2.73
N ILE A 91 5.82 11.77 -1.51
CA ILE A 91 4.73 11.20 -0.71
C ILE A 91 4.58 11.88 0.66
N ALA A 92 5.27 13.00 0.87
CA ALA A 92 5.19 13.78 2.10
C ALA A 92 3.77 14.33 2.35
N TYR A 93 2.96 14.45 1.31
CA TYR A 93 1.54 14.84 1.43
C TYR A 93 0.68 13.81 2.18
N ALA A 94 1.16 12.56 2.28
CA ALA A 94 0.45 11.46 2.94
C ALA A 94 0.92 11.22 4.39
N ALA A 95 1.79 12.08 4.92
CA ALA A 95 2.38 11.99 6.26
C ALA A 95 1.46 12.47 7.37
#